data_AF-A0A834VDH1-F1
#
_entry.id   AF-A0A834VDH1-F1
#
_cell.length_a   1.000
_cell.length_b   1.000
_cell.length_c   1.000
_cell.angle_alpha   90.00
_cell.angle_beta   90.00
_cell.angle_gamma   90.00
#
_symmetry.space_group_name_H-M   'P 1'
#
loop_
_entity.id
_entity.type
_entity.pdbx_description
1 polymer ?
#
loop_
_entity_poly.entity_id
_entity_poly.type
_entity_poly.pdbx_seq_one_letter_code
_entity_poly.pdbx_strand_id
1 'polypeptide(L)'
;MLINRLMKKLTRNYLEILRLASTRSENNHSSDRKNIDQITTGQSVKIDRIFTSDDVEAFARLTNDFNPIHLNKNDAIKFNFPDRIVHGALINGAISSVIGTILPGNGSILLHQDLNFPNPCNYHTCD
;
A
#
# COMPACT_ATOMS: atom_id res chain seq x y z
N MET A 1 14.60 17.73 -19.91
CA MET A 1 15.83 17.02 -19.43
C MET A 1 15.95 16.90 -17.90
N LEU A 2 15.42 17.84 -17.10
CA LEU A 2 15.56 17.82 -15.63
C LEU A 2 14.71 16.72 -14.94
N ILE A 3 13.47 16.51 -15.41
CA ILE A 3 12.53 15.51 -14.86
C ILE A 3 13.07 14.08 -15.01
N ASN A 4 13.61 13.72 -16.18
CA ASN A 4 14.19 12.39 -16.40
C ASN A 4 15.45 12.12 -15.55
N ARG A 5 16.20 13.16 -15.16
CA ARG A 5 17.35 13.02 -14.25
C ARG A 5 16.90 12.82 -12.80
N LEU A 6 15.86 13.54 -12.37
CA LEU A 6 15.24 13.38 -11.05
C LEU A 6 14.61 11.99 -10.87
N MET A 7 13.85 11.53 -11.87
CA MET A 7 13.24 10.20 -11.86
C MET A 7 14.31 9.11 -11.79
N LYS A 8 15.36 9.17 -12.62
CA LYS A 8 16.46 8.18 -12.56
C LYS A 8 17.21 8.17 -11.21
N LYS A 9 17.32 9.32 -10.54
CA LYS A 9 17.96 9.42 -9.22
C LYS A 9 17.07 8.83 -8.12
N LEU A 10 15.75 9.07 -8.18
CA LEU A 10 14.76 8.44 -7.30
C LEU A 10 14.71 6.92 -7.50
N THR A 11 14.72 6.43 -8.75
CA THR A 11 14.72 4.97 -9.03
C THR A 11 15.99 4.28 -8.56
N ARG A 12 17.16 4.91 -8.72
CA ARG A 12 18.42 4.38 -8.16
C ARG A 12 18.40 4.31 -6.64
N ASN A 13 17.95 5.37 -5.98
CA ASN A 13 17.82 5.39 -4.53
C ASN A 13 16.81 4.35 -4.04
N TYR A 14 15.70 4.14 -4.75
CA TYR A 14 14.70 3.14 -4.39
C TYR A 14 15.25 1.70 -4.52
N LEU A 15 15.97 1.40 -5.60
CA LEU A 15 16.64 0.10 -5.77
C LEU A 15 17.76 -0.12 -4.73
N GLU A 16 18.45 0.93 -4.30
CA GLU A 16 19.47 0.87 -3.26
C GLU A 16 18.86 0.67 -1.86
N ILE A 17 17.73 1.32 -1.58
CA ILE A 17 16.92 1.10 -0.36
C ILE A 17 16.43 -0.35 -0.31
N LEU A 18 15.94 -0.89 -1.44
CA LEU A 18 15.56 -2.31 -1.54
C LEU A 18 16.77 -3.25 -1.33
N ARG A 19 17.95 -2.91 -1.86
CA ARG A 19 19.20 -3.66 -1.60
C ARG A 19 19.61 -3.64 -0.12
N LEU A 20 19.57 -2.48 0.54
CA LEU A 20 19.95 -2.35 1.95
C LEU A 20 18.98 -3.05 2.90
N ALA A 21 17.68 -3.12 2.55
CA ALA A 21 16.70 -3.89 3.32
C ALA A 21 16.93 -5.41 3.21
N SER A 22 17.52 -5.89 2.11
CA SER A 22 17.72 -7.32 1.84
C SER A 22 18.97 -7.95 2.50
N THR A 23 19.90 -7.16 3.04
CA THR A 23 21.16 -7.67 3.61
C THR A 23 21.11 -8.03 5.09
N ARG A 24 19.93 -8.06 5.73
CA ARG A 24 19.84 -8.24 7.20
C ARG A 24 19.03 -9.42 7.73
N SER A 25 18.87 -10.50 6.95
CA SER A 25 18.37 -11.77 7.51
C SER A 25 18.90 -12.97 6.72
N GLU A 26 20.09 -13.44 7.11
CA GLU A 26 20.49 -14.82 6.90
C GLU A 26 19.71 -15.68 7.89
N ASN A 27 18.54 -16.18 7.47
CA ASN A 27 17.99 -17.44 7.99
C ASN A 27 17.00 -18.02 6.98
N ASN A 28 17.32 -19.26 6.60
CA ASN A 28 16.65 -20.09 5.60
C ASN A 28 15.18 -20.32 5.96
N HIS A 29 14.25 -19.91 5.09
CA HIS A 29 12.97 -20.59 4.80
C HIS A 29 12.53 -20.22 3.36
N SER A 30 12.26 -21.26 2.59
CA SER A 30 12.17 -21.39 1.13
C SER A 30 10.86 -20.91 0.48
N SER A 31 10.95 -20.25 -0.69
CA SER A 31 10.57 -20.80 -2.03
C SER A 31 10.19 -19.71 -3.05
N ASP A 32 9.73 -18.53 -2.62
CA ASP A 32 9.20 -17.48 -3.53
C ASP A 32 9.92 -16.12 -3.44
N ARG A 33 11.12 -16.05 -2.83
CA ARG A 33 11.90 -14.81 -2.86
C ARG A 33 12.42 -14.59 -4.29
N LYS A 34 11.88 -13.60 -5.00
CA LYS A 34 12.51 -13.12 -6.23
C LYS A 34 13.91 -12.65 -5.88
N ASN A 35 14.89 -13.20 -6.59
CA ASN A 35 16.26 -12.74 -6.43
C ASN A 35 16.32 -11.29 -6.92
N ILE A 36 17.11 -10.42 -6.29
CA ILE A 36 17.08 -8.98 -6.58
C ILE A 36 17.38 -8.68 -8.06
N ASP A 37 18.13 -9.57 -8.70
CA ASP A 37 18.49 -9.53 -10.12
C ASP A 37 17.30 -9.75 -11.08
N GLN A 38 16.16 -10.26 -10.57
CA GLN A 38 14.92 -10.45 -11.33
C GLN A 38 14.01 -9.22 -11.30
N ILE A 39 14.34 -8.20 -10.48
CA ILE A 39 13.60 -6.96 -10.39
C ILE A 39 14.20 -5.97 -11.39
N THR A 40 13.36 -5.48 -12.31
CA THR A 40 13.79 -4.53 -13.34
C THR A 40 12.98 -3.25 -13.27
N THR A 41 13.64 -2.13 -13.61
CA THR A 41 12.96 -0.84 -13.68
C THR A 41 11.85 -0.90 -14.73
N GLY A 42 10.66 -0.42 -14.36
CA GLY A 42 9.48 -0.42 -15.23
C GLY A 42 8.54 -1.59 -15.01
N GLN A 43 8.89 -2.58 -14.18
CA GLN A 43 7.93 -3.59 -13.74
C GLN A 43 6.78 -2.94 -12.96
N SER A 44 5.57 -3.39 -13.23
CA SER A 44 4.36 -2.95 -12.57
C SER A 44 3.51 -4.15 -12.14
N VAL A 45 2.75 -3.93 -11.07
CA VAL A 45 1.73 -4.87 -10.59
C VAL A 45 0.43 -4.09 -10.51
N LYS A 46 -0.66 -4.71 -10.98
CA LYS A 46 -2.02 -4.23 -10.73
C LYS A 46 -2.71 -5.23 -9.82
N ILE A 47 -3.38 -4.72 -8.80
CA ILE A 47 -4.36 -5.47 -8.02
C ILE A 47 -5.68 -4.71 -8.06
N ASP A 48 -6.77 -5.46 -8.12
CA ASP A 48 -8.12 -4.92 -7.96
C ASP A 48 -8.63 -5.44 -6.60
N ARG A 49 -9.02 -4.54 -5.69
CA ARG A 49 -9.48 -4.90 -4.35
C ARG A 49 -10.71 -4.08 -3.99
N ILE A 50 -11.75 -4.78 -3.52
CA ILE A 50 -12.94 -4.19 -2.93
C ILE A 50 -12.80 -4.27 -1.42
N PHE A 51 -13.00 -3.16 -0.72
CA PHE A 51 -13.08 -3.14 0.74
C PHE A 51 -14.51 -3.33 1.20
N THR A 52 -14.70 -4.23 2.16
CA THR A 52 -15.99 -4.55 2.75
C THR A 52 -16.22 -3.80 4.06
N SER A 53 -17.45 -3.83 4.59
CA SER A 53 -17.74 -3.35 5.95
C SER A 53 -16.89 -4.08 6.99
N ASP A 54 -16.71 -5.39 6.84
CA ASP A 54 -15.94 -6.20 7.76
C ASP A 54 -14.45 -5.81 7.78
N ASP A 55 -13.85 -5.49 6.62
CA ASP A 55 -12.47 -4.99 6.55
C ASP A 55 -12.31 -3.67 7.34
N VAL A 56 -13.25 -2.74 7.15
CA VAL A 56 -13.19 -1.41 7.78
C VAL A 56 -13.44 -1.52 9.28
N GLU A 57 -14.40 -2.32 9.70
CA GLU A 57 -14.66 -2.57 11.12
C GLU A 57 -13.50 -3.30 11.79
N ALA A 58 -12.90 -4.28 11.12
CA ALA A 58 -11.72 -4.97 11.62
C ALA A 58 -10.54 -4.00 11.78
N PHE A 59 -10.33 -3.11 10.80
CA PHE A 59 -9.29 -2.09 10.87
C PHE A 59 -9.54 -1.08 12.00
N ALA A 60 -10.78 -0.62 12.17
CA ALA A 60 -11.17 0.26 13.28
C ALA A 60 -10.88 -0.40 14.63
N ARG A 61 -11.22 -1.69 14.80
CA ARG A 61 -10.90 -2.45 16.03
C ARG A 61 -9.40 -2.59 16.26
N LEU A 62 -8.63 -2.88 15.20
CA LEU A 62 -7.19 -3.06 15.28
C LEU A 62 -6.46 -1.78 15.66
N THR A 63 -6.90 -0.65 15.10
CA THR A 63 -6.20 0.65 15.23
C THR A 63 -6.80 1.57 16.28
N ASN A 64 -7.99 1.23 16.79
CA ASN A 64 -8.83 2.09 17.61
C ASN A 64 -9.29 3.37 16.88
N ASP A 65 -9.20 3.42 15.55
CA ASP A 65 -9.76 4.51 14.73
C ASP A 65 -11.23 4.24 14.43
N PHE A 66 -12.07 4.63 15.39
CA PHE A 66 -13.53 4.58 15.29
C PHE A 66 -14.14 5.90 14.82
N ASN A 67 -13.43 6.70 14.03
CA ASN A 67 -13.99 7.93 13.48
C ASN A 67 -15.31 7.61 12.73
N PRO A 68 -16.46 8.23 13.12
CA PRO A 68 -17.77 7.85 12.58
C PRO A 68 -17.89 7.97 11.06
N ILE A 69 -17.06 8.78 10.40
CA ILE A 69 -17.02 8.88 8.94
C ILE A 69 -16.75 7.53 8.24
N HIS A 70 -16.09 6.61 8.94
CA HIS A 70 -15.78 5.28 8.42
C HIS A 70 -16.90 4.27 8.69
N LEU A 71 -17.68 4.46 9.76
CA LEU A 71 -18.55 3.42 10.33
C LEU A 71 -20.04 3.73 10.23
N ASN A 72 -20.40 5.01 10.14
CA ASN A 72 -21.79 5.47 10.12
C ASN A 72 -22.08 6.37 8.91
N LYS A 73 -23.02 5.95 8.07
CA LYS A 73 -23.40 6.68 6.85
C LYS A 73 -23.95 8.08 7.15
N ASN A 74 -24.79 8.21 8.16
CA ASN A 74 -25.39 9.51 8.52
C ASN A 74 -24.34 10.48 9.03
N ASP A 75 -23.32 10.01 9.73
CA ASP A 75 -22.20 10.85 10.15
C ASP A 75 -21.33 11.25 8.96
N ALA A 76 -21.01 10.32 8.05
CA ALA A 76 -20.26 10.62 6.84
C ALA A 76 -20.96 11.70 5.96
N ILE A 77 -22.28 11.64 5.85
CA ILE A 77 -23.09 12.64 5.13
C ILE A 77 -22.95 14.04 5.75
N LYS A 78 -22.84 14.15 7.08
CA LYS A 78 -22.60 15.46 7.74
C LYS A 78 -21.28 16.10 7.32
N PHE A 79 -20.32 15.29 6.87
CA PHE A 79 -19.03 15.73 6.33
C PHE A 79 -19.00 15.77 4.80
N ASN A 80 -20.17 15.80 4.14
CA ASN A 80 -20.33 15.86 2.68
C ASN A 80 -19.81 14.63 1.91
N PHE A 81 -19.69 13.48 2.58
CA PHE A 81 -19.45 12.21 1.88
C PHE A 81 -20.80 11.53 1.56
N PRO A 82 -21.00 11.00 0.34
CA PRO A 82 -22.26 10.37 -0.06
C PRO A 82 -22.54 9.04 0.67
N ASP A 83 -21.49 8.39 1.15
CA ASP A 83 -21.54 7.23 2.03
C ASP A 83 -20.32 7.25 2.96
N ARG A 84 -20.21 6.24 3.83
CA ARG A 84 -19.00 5.97 4.61
C ARG A 84 -17.79 5.84 3.68
N ILE A 85 -16.61 6.20 4.18
CA ILE A 85 -15.36 6.10 3.43
C ILE A 85 -14.38 5.12 4.08
N VAL A 86 -13.56 4.45 3.29
CA VAL A 86 -12.52 3.53 3.77
C VAL A 86 -11.37 4.32 4.40
N HIS A 87 -10.79 3.85 5.51
CA HIS A 87 -9.59 4.45 6.09
C HIS A 87 -8.44 4.49 5.07
N GLY A 88 -7.79 5.63 4.88
CA GLY A 88 -6.64 5.74 3.97
C GLY A 88 -5.48 4.80 4.37
N ALA A 89 -5.30 4.58 5.67
CA ALA A 89 -4.29 3.64 6.19
C ALA A 89 -4.62 2.16 5.87
N LEU A 90 -5.91 1.80 5.79
CA LEU A 90 -6.33 0.46 5.35
C LEU A 90 -6.00 0.24 3.86
N ILE A 91 -6.23 1.25 3.02
CA ILE A 91 -5.81 1.24 1.60
C ILE A 91 -4.29 1.04 1.52
N ASN A 92 -3.53 1.75 2.36
CA ASN A 92 -2.09 1.57 2.41
C ASN A 92 -1.66 0.14 2.79
N GLY A 93 -2.39 -0.50 3.70
CA GLY A 93 -2.18 -1.91 4.05
C GLY A 93 -2.21 -2.84 2.83
N ALA A 94 -3.06 -2.56 1.84
CA ALA A 94 -3.08 -3.33 0.58
C ALA A 94 -1.79 -3.14 -0.24
N ILE A 95 -1.23 -1.93 -0.27
CA ILE A 95 0.07 -1.67 -0.95
C ILE A 95 1.19 -2.41 -0.23
N SER A 96 1.20 -2.39 1.11
CA SER A 96 2.15 -3.16 1.91
C SER A 96 2.11 -4.66 1.56
N SER A 97 0.91 -5.23 1.40
CA SER A 97 0.73 -6.62 0.96
C SER A 97 1.36 -6.87 -0.42
N VAL A 98 1.15 -5.98 -1.41
CA VAL A 98 1.75 -6.14 -2.74
C VAL A 98 3.27 -6.15 -2.66
N ILE A 99 3.85 -5.22 -1.89
CA ILE A 99 5.31 -5.12 -1.73
C ILE A 99 5.89 -6.35 -1.04
N GLY A 100 5.25 -6.80 0.04
CA GLY A 100 5.71 -7.94 0.84
C GLY A 100 5.47 -9.31 0.21
N THR A 101 4.58 -9.42 -0.79
CA THR A 101 4.16 -10.74 -1.32
C THR A 101 4.26 -10.91 -2.84
N ILE A 102 4.16 -9.83 -3.63
CA ILE A 102 4.09 -9.92 -5.10
C ILE A 102 5.33 -9.30 -5.78
N LEU A 103 5.59 -8.02 -5.51
CA LEU A 103 6.70 -7.28 -6.10
C LEU A 103 7.14 -6.15 -5.15
N PRO A 104 8.37 -6.21 -4.60
CA PRO A 104 9.41 -7.19 -4.89
C PRO A 104 9.10 -8.61 -4.40
N GLY A 105 8.25 -8.77 -3.39
CA GLY A 105 7.80 -10.05 -2.87
C GLY A 105 8.44 -10.40 -1.52
N ASN A 106 8.39 -11.68 -1.16
CA ASN A 106 8.78 -12.16 0.16
C ASN A 106 10.20 -11.69 0.57
N GLY A 107 10.35 -11.26 1.83
CA GLY A 107 11.58 -10.68 2.37
C GLY A 107 11.73 -9.17 2.16
N SER A 108 10.77 -8.52 1.51
CA SER A 108 10.76 -7.06 1.36
C SER A 108 10.32 -6.36 2.64
N ILE A 109 11.00 -5.27 2.98
CA ILE A 109 10.60 -4.35 4.05
C ILE A 109 10.37 -2.98 3.43
N LEU A 110 9.20 -2.40 3.67
CA LEU A 110 8.88 -1.04 3.26
C LEU A 110 9.55 -0.05 4.20
N LEU A 111 10.53 0.71 3.69
CA LEU A 111 11.29 1.69 4.49
C LEU A 111 10.71 3.11 4.41
N HIS A 112 10.22 3.50 3.24
CA HIS A 112 9.63 4.82 3.00
C HIS A 112 8.56 4.74 1.93
N GLN A 113 7.51 5.55 2.09
CA GLN A 113 6.40 5.64 1.15
C GLN A 113 5.76 7.02 1.23
N ASP A 114 5.59 7.65 0.07
CA ASP A 114 4.81 8.88 -0.07
C ASP A 114 3.45 8.53 -0.66
N LEU A 115 2.37 8.99 -0.01
CA LEU A 115 1.00 8.72 -0.42
C LEU A 115 0.22 10.00 -0.54
N ASN A 116 -0.58 10.09 -1.61
CA ASN A 116 -1.59 11.13 -1.79
C ASN A 116 -2.93 10.45 -2.03
N PHE A 117 -3.96 10.90 -1.32
CA PHE A 117 -5.33 10.41 -1.46
C PHE A 117 -6.18 11.51 -2.12
N PRO A 118 -6.13 11.63 -3.47
CA PRO A 118 -6.81 12.72 -4.17
C PRO A 118 -8.33 12.61 -4.11
N ASN A 119 -8.86 11.40 -3.92
CA ASN A 119 -10.27 11.09 -3.81
C ASN A 119 -10.52 10.12 -2.65
N PRO A 120 -11.68 10.18 -2.00
CA PRO A 120 -12.09 9.16 -1.03
C PRO A 120 -12.31 7.81 -1.73
N CYS A 121 -12.06 6.71 -1.00
CA CYS A 121 -12.43 5.36 -1.43
C CYS A 121 -13.75 4.98 -0.78
N ASN A 122 -14.75 4.67 -1.59
CA ASN A 122 -16.08 4.29 -1.13
C ASN A 122 -16.17 2.77 -0.92
N TYR A 123 -17.22 2.35 -0.22
CA TYR A 123 -17.60 0.94 -0.15
C TYR A 123 -18.17 0.46 -1.48
N HIS A 124 -17.87 -0.79 -1.85
CA HIS A 124 -18.55 -1.53 -2.92
C HIS A 124 -18.43 -0.98 -4.35
N THR A 125 -17.52 -0.06 -4.64
CA THR A 125 -17.24 0.38 -6.01
C THR A 125 -15.74 0.35 -6.28
N CYS A 126 -15.34 -0.28 -7.40
CA CYS A 126 -13.97 -0.17 -7.95
C CYS A 126 -13.82 1.02 -8.91
N ASP A 127 -14.89 1.79 -9.09
CA ASP A 127 -15.05 2.82 -10.12
C ASP A 127 -14.77 4.23 -9.57
#